data_AF-A0A6B3I036-F1
#
_entry.id   AF-A0A6B3I036-F1
#
_cell.length_a   1.000
_cell.length_b   1.000
_cell.length_c   1.000
_cell.angle_alpha   90.00
_cell.angle_beta   90.00
_cell.angle_gamma   90.00
#
_symmetry.space_group_name_H-M   'P 1'
#
loop_
_entity.id
_entity.type
_entity.pdbx_description
1 polymer ?
#
loop_
_entity_poly.entity_id
_entity_poly.type
_entity_poly.pdbx_seq_one_letter_code
_entity_poly.pdbx_strand_id
1 'polypeptide(L)' 'LRTEYEDADVRNAAEALIDRLGLGLAGLVNILNPDRIILGGLHRDLLEADPERLRAVVADRSLWGRSGSVPIL' A
#
# COMPACT_ATOMS: atom_id res chain seq x y z
N LEU A 1 -0.75 0.85 -15.49
CA LEU A 1 0.01 -0.04 -14.60
C LEU A 1 0.62 -1.18 -15.40
N ARG A 2 -0.12 -2.24 -15.73
CA ARG A 2 0.47 -3.45 -16.34
C ARG A 2 1.22 -3.28 -17.67
N THR A 3 0.91 -2.24 -18.45
CA THR A 3 1.56 -1.99 -19.76
C THR A 3 2.31 -0.67 -19.81
N GLU A 4 1.76 0.38 -19.20
CA GLU A 4 2.28 1.75 -19.33
C GLU A 4 3.00 2.26 -18.06
N TYR A 5 3.50 1.41 -17.15
CA TYR A 5 4.11 1.91 -15.90
C TYR A 5 5.41 2.70 -16.12
N GLU A 6 6.06 2.49 -17.27
CA GLU A 6 7.25 3.25 -17.68
C GLU A 6 6.91 4.70 -18.07
N ASP A 7 5.64 4.99 -18.39
CA ASP A 7 5.18 6.36 -18.63
C ASP A 7 5.18 7.16 -17.32
N ALA A 8 5.86 8.31 -17.33
CA ALA A 8 6.07 9.11 -16.14
C ALA A 8 4.76 9.63 -15.52
N ASP A 9 3.77 10.00 -16.35
CA ASP A 9 2.50 10.50 -15.85
C ASP A 9 1.66 9.38 -15.25
N VAL A 10 1.66 8.20 -15.88
CA VAL A 10 1.02 6.99 -15.34
C VAL A 10 1.65 6.59 -14.01
N ARG A 11 2.98 6.60 -13.92
CA ARG A 11 3.71 6.29 -12.68
C ARG A 11 3.38 7.28 -11.58
N ASN A 12 3.43 8.58 -11.86
CA ASN A 12 3.09 9.62 -10.88
C ASN A 12 1.66 9.48 -10.36
N ALA A 13 0.70 9.21 -11.25
CA ALA A 13 -0.69 8.98 -10.85
C ALA A 13 -0.83 7.72 -9.98
N ALA A 14 -0.14 6.64 -10.33
CA ALA A 14 -0.14 5.41 -9.55
C ALA A 14 0.48 5.58 -8.17
N GLU A 15 1.62 6.26 -8.07
CA GLU A 15 2.27 6.57 -6.80
C GLU A 15 1.34 7.36 -5.87
N ALA A 16 0.63 8.36 -6.40
CA ALA A 16 -0.36 9.11 -5.61
C ALA A 16 -1.51 8.24 -5.10
N LEU A 17 -1.98 7.27 -5.90
CA LEU A 17 -3.00 6.31 -5.48
C LEU A 17 -2.46 5.33 -4.43
N ILE A 18 -1.23 4.85 -4.58
CA ILE A 18 -0.54 3.99 -3.61
C ILE A 18 -0.40 4.71 -2.27
N ASP A 19 0.03 5.96 -2.26
CA ASP A 19 0.18 6.75 -1.04
C ASP A 19 -1.17 6.92 -0.31
N ARG A 20 -2.24 7.17 -1.06
CA ARG A 20 -3.61 7.29 -0.50
C ARG A 20 -4.10 5.96 0.07
N LEU A 21 -3.85 4.85 -0.63
CA LEU A 21 -4.18 3.51 -0.18
C LEU A 21 -3.42 3.16 1.11
N GLY A 22 -2.11 3.39 1.12
CA GLY A 22 -1.26 3.14 2.28
C GLY A 22 -1.71 3.91 3.52
N LEU A 23 -2.10 5.18 3.36
CA LEU A 23 -2.65 5.98 4.46
C LEU A 23 -3.95 5.37 5.04
N GLY A 24 -4.86 4.91 4.18
CA GLY A 24 -6.09 4.27 4.60
C GLY A 24 -5.84 2.95 5.34
N LEU A 25 -4.93 2.12 4.81
CA LEU A 25 -4.53 0.86 5.44
C LEU A 25 -3.85 1.09 6.80
N ALA A 26 -2.99 2.10 6.92
CA ALA A 26 -2.37 2.44 8.21
C ALA A 26 -3.42 2.81 9.26
N GLY A 27 -4.45 3.59 8.89
CA GLY A 27 -5.57 3.91 9.77
C GLY A 27 -6.32 2.65 10.21
N LEU A 28 -6.58 1.73 9.28
CA LEU A 28 -7.22 0.45 9.57
C LEU A 28 -6.37 -0.40 10.53
N VAL A 29 -5.07 -0.54 10.27
CA VAL A 29 -4.14 -1.28 11.12
C VAL A 29 -4.12 -0.70 12.53
N ASN A 30 -4.07 0.62 12.66
CA ASN A 30 -4.03 1.29 13.95
C ASN A 30 -5.31 1.06 14.78
N ILE A 31 -6.47 0.95 14.14
CA ILE A 31 -7.76 0.80 14.83
C ILE A 31 -8.10 -0.66 15.10
N LEU A 32 -7.86 -1.55 14.12
CA LEU A 32 -8.34 -2.92 14.14
C LEU A 32 -7.25 -3.95 14.48
N ASN A 33 -5.97 -3.60 14.35
CA ASN A 33 -4.82 -4.50 14.51
C ASN A 33 -5.03 -5.90 13.89
N PRO A 34 -5.34 -5.98 12.58
CA PRO A 34 -5.62 -7.25 11.95
C PRO A 34 -4.34 -8.09 11.84
N ASP A 35 -4.51 -9.40 11.86
CA ASP A 35 -3.44 -10.37 11.62
C ASP A 35 -2.97 -10.39 10.16
N ARG A 36 -3.82 -10.02 9.18
CA ARG A 36 -3.46 -9.88 7.76
C ARG A 36 -4.42 -8.98 6.97
N ILE A 37 -3.95 -8.46 5.83
CA ILE A 37 -4.76 -7.73 4.86
C ILE A 37 -4.64 -8.39 3.48
N ILE A 38 -5.78 -8.61 2.81
CA ILE A 38 -5.83 -9.15 1.44
C ILE A 38 -6.41 -8.08 0.52
N LEU A 39 -5.68 -7.74 -0.53
CA LEU A 39 -6.09 -6.77 -1.55
C LEU A 39 -6.60 -7.50 -2.80
N GLY A 40 -7.69 -6.99 -3.36
CA GLY A 40 -8.29 -7.48 -4.60
C GLY A 40 -8.50 -6.36 -5.61
N GLY A 41 -8.76 -6.74 -6.86
CA GLY A 41 -9.03 -5.80 -7.95
C GLY A 41 -7.92 -4.75 -8.11
N LEU A 42 -8.31 -3.49 -8.27
CA LEU A 42 -7.39 -2.36 -8.45
C LEU A 42 -6.34 -2.24 -7.33
N HIS A 43 -6.71 -2.53 -6.07
CA HIS A 43 -5.77 -2.39 -4.95
C HIS A 43 -4.63 -3.41 -5.03
N ARG A 44 -4.94 -4.62 -5.54
CA ARG A 44 -3.92 -5.62 -5.85
C ARG A 44 -3.03 -5.13 -7.00
N ASP A 45 -3.62 -4.57 -8.04
CA ASP A 45 -2.85 -4.04 -9.18
C ASP A 45 -1.90 -2.91 -8.75
N LEU A 46 -2.30 -2.09 -7.78
CA LEU A 46 -1.46 -1.04 -7.18
C LEU A 46 -0.34 -1.61 -6.30
N LEU A 47 -0.63 -2.66 -5.51
CA LEU A 47 0.40 -3.39 -4.74
C LEU A 47 1.43 -4.05 -5.68
N GLU A 48 0.98 -4.64 -6.79
CA GLU A 48 1.86 -5.26 -7.77
C GLU A 48 2.74 -4.23 -8.50
N ALA A 49 2.30 -2.97 -8.61
CA ALA A 49 3.03 -1.92 -9.30
C ALA A 49 4.21 -1.34 -8.50
N ASP A 50 4.04 -1.10 -7.20
CA ASP A 50 5.12 -0.63 -6.30
C ASP A 50 4.87 -1.14 -4.87
N PRO A 51 5.24 -2.39 -4.59
CA PRO A 51 4.94 -3.02 -3.30
C PRO A 51 5.78 -2.45 -2.16
N GLU A 52 7.01 -2.03 -2.44
CA GLU A 52 7.90 -1.40 -1.46
C GLU A 52 7.30 -0.08 -0.95
N ARG A 53 6.84 0.80 -1.86
CA ARG A 53 6.24 2.08 -1.47
C ARG A 53 4.98 1.90 -0.65
N LEU A 54 4.07 1.01 -1.06
CA LEU A 54 2.84 0.77 -0.30
C LEU A 54 3.15 0.31 1.13
N ARG A 55 4.07 -0.65 1.28
CA ARG A 55 4.49 -1.15 2.59
C ARG A 55 5.17 -0.08 3.43
N ALA A 56 6.01 0.77 2.81
CA ALA A 56 6.66 1.89 3.49
C ALA A 56 5.64 2.89 4.05
N VAL A 57 4.66 3.32 3.25
CA VAL A 57 3.62 4.26 3.70
C VAL A 57 2.81 3.68 4.87
N VAL A 58 2.46 2.41 4.81
CA VAL A 58 1.75 1.74 5.91
C VAL A 58 2.62 1.67 7.16
N ALA A 59 3.88 1.23 7.03
CA ALA A 59 4.82 1.08 8.14
C ALA A 59 5.05 2.43 8.85
N ASP A 60 5.37 3.48 8.09
CA ASP A 60 5.67 4.82 8.61
C ASP A 60 4.51 5.47 9.36
N ARG A 61 3.27 5.07 9.06
CA ARG A 61 2.05 5.64 9.66
C ARG A 61 1.35 4.70 10.64
N SER A 62 1.82 3.46 10.75
CA SER A 62 1.33 2.50 11.73
C SER A 62 2.05 2.67 13.08
N LEU A 63 1.30 2.69 14.17
CA LEU A 63 1.85 2.79 15.53
C LEU A 63 2.58 1.51 15.96
N TRP A 64 2.44 0.44 15.17
CA TRP A 64 2.90 -0.92 15.46
C TRP A 64 4.14 -1.34 14.65
N GLY A 65 4.60 -0.48 13.72
CA GLY A 65 5.60 -0.77 12.68
C GLY A 65 7.00 -1.20 13.14
N ARG A 66 7.28 -1.31 14.44
CA ARG A 66 8.56 -1.77 14.99
C ARG A 66 8.55 -3.17 15.62
N SER A 67 7.38 -3.77 15.86
CA SER A 67 7.29 -5.11 16.52
C SER A 67 6.70 -6.21 15.64
N GLY A 68 6.07 -5.86 14.51
CA GLY A 68 5.58 -6.80 13.51
C GLY A 68 4.79 -6.06 12.43
N SER A 69 5.15 -6.24 11.16
CA SER A 69 4.39 -5.67 10.05
C SER A 69 3.20 -6.56 9.71
N VAL A 70 1.99 -6.00 9.64
CA VAL A 70 0.81 -6.72 9.12
C VAL A 70 1.09 -7.15 7.68
N PRO A 71 1.02 -8.44 7.34
CA PRO A 71 1.19 -8.91 5.98
C PRO A 71 0.11 -8.33 5.05
N ILE A 72 0.54 -7.73 3.94
CA ILE A 72 -0.32 -7.21 2.87
C ILE A 72 -0.05 -8.05 1.62
N LEU A 73 -1.10 -8.68 1.11
CA LEU A 73 -1.07 -9.68 0.04
C LEU A 73 -2.04 -9.32 -1.08
#